data_AF-A0A399X252-F1
#
_entry.id   AF-A0A399X252-F1
#
_cell.length_a   1.000
_cell.length_b   1.000
_cell.length_c   1.000
_cell.angle_alpha   90.00
_cell.angle_beta   90.00
_cell.angle_gamma   90.00
#
_symmetry.space_group_name_H-M   'P 1'
#
loop_
_entity.id
_entity.type
_entity.pdbx_description
1 polymer ?
#
loop_
_entity_poly.entity_id
_entity_poly.type
_entity_poly.pdbx_seq_one_letter_code
_entity_poly.pdbx_strand_id
1 'polypeptide(L)'
;MERKLDSARLALAALLTYIITFVICSAFVAIAPKFASRIATDITHIQISGDMRAVDWPGLFVGLIAGAIVVYLIIWLASALYNGLPGKKEAR
;
A
#
# COMPACT_ATOMS: atom_id res chain seq x y z
N MET A 1 -12.04 -16.13 -25.05
CA MET A 1 -12.69 -16.10 -23.72
C MET A 1 -11.95 -15.06 -22.89
N GLU A 2 -12.44 -13.82 -22.84
CA GLU A 2 -11.80 -12.75 -22.05
C GLU A 2 -11.97 -13.10 -20.56
N ARG A 3 -10.85 -13.30 -19.84
CA ARG A 3 -10.89 -13.61 -18.41
C ARG A 3 -11.13 -12.30 -17.65
N LYS A 4 -12.34 -12.12 -17.11
CA LYS A 4 -12.65 -11.01 -16.20
C LYS A 4 -11.91 -11.21 -14.88
N LEU A 5 -11.36 -10.11 -14.35
CA LEU A 5 -10.68 -10.11 -13.06
C LEU A 5 -11.72 -10.00 -11.94
N ASP A 6 -11.65 -10.84 -10.92
CA ASP A 6 -12.49 -10.69 -9.74
C ASP A 6 -11.94 -9.55 -8.87
N SER A 7 -12.48 -8.34 -9.07
CA SER A 7 -12.02 -7.13 -8.41
C SER A 7 -12.06 -7.22 -6.89
N ALA A 8 -13.05 -7.92 -6.32
CA ALA A 8 -13.19 -8.04 -4.87
C ALA A 8 -12.11 -8.97 -4.30
N ARG A 9 -11.88 -10.13 -4.93
CA ARG A 9 -10.83 -11.06 -4.49
C ARG A 9 -9.43 -10.45 -4.61
N LEU A 10 -9.17 -9.73 -5.70
CA LEU A 10 -7.88 -9.07 -5.89
C LEU A 10 -7.65 -7.96 -4.86
N ALA A 11 -8.64 -7.09 -4.65
CA ALA A 11 -8.54 -6.01 -3.68
C ALA A 11 -8.37 -6.54 -2.24
N LEU A 12 -9.02 -7.65 -1.89
CA LEU A 12 -8.87 -8.30 -0.59
C LEU A 12 -7.46 -8.91 -0.42
N ALA A 13 -6.94 -9.59 -1.45
CA ALA A 13 -5.55 -10.09 -1.43
C ALA A 13 -4.53 -8.94 -1.30
N ALA A 14 -4.74 -7.82 -2.00
CA ALA A 14 -3.91 -6.63 -1.89
C ALA A 14 -3.99 -5.99 -0.50
N LEU A 15 -5.18 -5.94 0.09
CA LEU A 15 -5.36 -5.44 1.46
C LEU A 15 -4.64 -6.31 2.49
N LEU A 16 -4.74 -7.64 2.38
CA LEU A 16 -4.02 -8.56 3.29
C LEU A 16 -2.50 -8.42 3.17
N THR A 17 -1.98 -8.36 1.95
CA THR A 17 -0.55 -8.16 1.71
C THR A 17 -0.07 -6.81 2.23
N TYR A 18 -0.86 -5.76 2.07
CA TYR A 18 -0.60 -4.46 2.66
C TYR A 18 -0.53 -4.53 4.18
N ILE A 19 -1.52 -5.12 4.85
CA ILE A 19 -1.57 -5.22 6.32
C ILE A 19 -0.31 -5.93 6.85
N ILE A 20 0.04 -7.07 6.26
CA ILE A 20 1.22 -7.84 6.67
C ILE A 20 2.49 -7.01 6.49
N THR A 21 2.66 -6.40 5.32
CA THR A 21 3.83 -5.57 5.02
C THR A 21 3.92 -4.38 5.96
N PHE A 22 2.81 -3.70 6.21
CA PHE A 22 2.73 -2.55 7.10
C PHE A 22 3.14 -2.90 8.53
N VAL A 23 2.67 -4.04 9.06
CA VAL A 23 3.02 -4.49 10.42
C VAL A 23 4.52 -4.79 10.50
N ILE A 24 5.09 -5.48 9.50
CA ILE A 24 6.52 -5.78 9.45
C ILE A 24 7.34 -4.49 9.37
N CYS A 25 6.97 -3.55 8.50
CA CYS A 25 7.64 -2.26 8.36
C CYS A 25 7.54 -1.43 9.65
N SER A 26 6.39 -1.44 10.31
CA SER A 26 6.19 -0.71 11.57
C SER A 26 7.05 -1.28 12.70
N ALA A 27 7.14 -2.61 12.81
CA ALA A 27 8.02 -3.28 13.76
C ALA A 27 9.50 -2.93 13.49
N PHE A 28 9.90 -2.90 12.22
CA PHE A 28 11.26 -2.52 11.83
C PHE A 28 11.60 -1.07 12.23
N VAL A 29 10.69 -0.13 11.97
CA VAL A 29 10.84 1.28 12.37
C VAL A 29 10.92 1.43 13.89
N ALA A 30 10.15 0.64 14.64
CA ALA A 30 10.18 0.66 16.10
C ALA A 30 11.51 0.15 16.68
N ILE A 31 12.15 -0.85 16.05
CA ILE A 31 13.41 -1.44 16.51
C ILE A 31 14.61 -0.59 16.08
N ALA A 32 14.60 -0.08 14.84
CA ALA A 32 15.75 0.58 14.23
C ALA A 32 15.38 1.93 13.56
N PRO A 33 14.90 2.92 14.34
CA PRO A 33 14.38 4.18 13.78
C PRO A 33 15.44 4.93 12.98
N LYS A 34 16.67 5.06 13.51
CA LYS A 34 17.79 5.75 12.83
C LYS A 34 18.16 5.17 11.47
N PHE A 35 17.98 3.87 11.28
CA PHE A 35 18.26 3.22 10.01
C PHE A 35 17.09 3.41 9.04
N ALA A 36 15.85 3.32 9.53
CA ALA A 36 14.65 3.59 8.74
C ALA A 36 14.62 5.03 8.19
N SER A 37 15.00 6.05 8.98
CA SER A 37 15.05 7.43 8.45
C SER A 37 16.12 7.63 7.38
N ARG A 38 17.29 6.99 7.52
CA ARG A 38 18.35 7.09 6.50
C ARG A 38 17.85 6.56 5.18
N ILE A 39 17.27 5.36 5.18
CA ILE A 39 16.66 4.77 3.98
C ILE A 39 15.56 5.68 3.43
N ALA A 40 14.69 6.21 4.29
CA ALA A 40 13.61 7.09 3.84
C ALA A 40 14.15 8.37 3.19
N THR A 41 15.18 9.00 3.77
CA THR A 41 15.84 10.18 3.20
C THR A 41 16.57 9.85 1.90
N ASP A 42 17.23 8.70 1.81
CA ASP A 42 17.94 8.27 0.60
C ASP A 42 16.98 7.99 -0.56
N ILE A 43 15.82 7.38 -0.29
CA ILE A 43 14.81 7.06 -1.32
C ILE A 43 14.04 8.30 -1.76
N THR A 44 13.61 9.13 -0.81
CA THR A 44 12.71 10.26 -1.10
C THR A 44 13.44 11.54 -1.46
N HIS A 45 14.77 11.58 -1.24
CA HIS A 45 15.57 12.81 -1.28
C HIS A 45 15.05 13.92 -0.35
N ILE A 46 14.25 13.57 0.67
CA ILE A 46 13.74 14.50 1.67
C ILE A 46 14.59 14.37 2.93
N GLN A 47 15.20 15.48 3.37
CA GLN A 47 15.87 15.50 4.67
C GLN A 47 14.83 15.45 5.78
N ILE A 48 14.76 14.33 6.47
CA ILE A 48 13.90 14.15 7.64
C ILE A 48 14.68 14.73 8.83
N SER A 49 14.71 16.05 8.93
CA SER A 49 15.54 16.84 9.86
C SER A 49 14.94 16.99 11.27
N GLY A 50 14.15 16.02 11.73
CA GLY A 50 13.48 16.07 13.03
C GLY A 50 13.71 14.79 13.81
N ASP A 51 13.67 14.89 15.15
CA ASP A 51 13.52 13.72 16.02
C ASP A 51 12.36 12.89 15.47
N MET A 52 12.67 11.69 14.99
CA MET A 52 11.65 10.76 14.56
C MET A 52 10.69 10.57 15.72
N ARG A 53 9.46 11.03 15.51
CA ARG A 53 8.39 10.84 16.47
C ARG A 53 8.31 9.35 16.75
N ALA A 54 8.42 8.98 18.02
CA ALA A 54 8.30 7.59 18.42
C ALA A 54 7.00 7.03 17.85
N VAL A 55 7.04 5.77 17.39
CA VAL A 55 5.86 5.08 16.88
C VAL A 55 4.85 5.01 18.02
N ASP A 56 3.80 5.82 17.93
CA ASP A 56 2.71 5.81 18.87
C ASP A 56 1.60 4.88 18.35
N TRP A 57 1.01 4.12 19.27
CA TRP A 57 -0.07 3.19 18.93
C TRP A 57 -1.22 3.87 18.15
N PRO A 58 -1.67 5.10 18.50
CA PRO A 58 -2.70 5.79 17.73
C PRO A 58 -2.28 6.05 16.28
N GLY A 59 -1.08 6.58 16.05
CA GLY A 59 -0.58 6.86 14.69
C GLY A 59 -0.44 5.59 13.86
N LEU A 60 0.00 4.49 14.48
CA LEU A 60 0.11 3.18 13.82
C LEU A 60 -1.24 2.64 13.37
N PHE A 61 -2.27 2.67 14.22
CA PHE A 61 -3.60 2.18 13.86
C PHE A 61 -4.29 3.08 12.84
N VAL A 62 -4.18 4.40 12.97
CA VAL A 62 -4.73 5.34 12.00
C VAL A 62 -4.09 5.15 10.63
N GLY A 63 -2.76 5.03 10.57
CA GLY A 63 -2.02 4.77 9.33
C GLY A 63 -2.39 3.42 8.69
N LEU A 64 -2.53 2.37 9.51
CA LEU A 64 -2.94 1.05 9.05
C LEU A 64 -4.34 1.08 8.42
N ILE A 65 -5.32 1.65 9.13
CA ILE A 65 -6.72 1.69 8.67
C ILE A 65 -6.84 2.56 7.42
N ALA A 66 -6.30 3.78 7.46
CA ALA A 66 -6.38 4.71 6.34
C ALA A 66 -5.71 4.13 5.09
N GLY A 67 -4.49 3.57 5.22
CA GLY A 67 -3.78 2.97 4.10
C GLY A 67 -4.46 1.70 3.58
N ALA A 68 -5.05 0.87 4.45
CA ALA A 68 -5.78 -0.32 4.02
C ALA A 68 -7.01 0.05 3.17
N ILE A 69 -7.78 1.07 3.59
CA ILE A 69 -8.91 1.59 2.82
C ILE A 69 -8.42 2.09 1.45
N VAL A 70 -7.36 2.90 1.42
CA VAL A 70 -6.81 3.45 0.18
C VAL A 70 -6.34 2.34 -0.76
N VAL A 71 -5.58 1.35 -0.27
CA VAL A 71 -5.10 0.22 -1.09
C VAL A 71 -6.26 -0.58 -1.66
N TYR A 72 -7.25 -0.92 -0.83
CA TYR A 72 -8.42 -1.66 -1.28
C TYR A 72 -9.16 -0.90 -2.39
N LEU A 73 -9.42 0.39 -2.19
CA LEU A 73 -10.11 1.22 -3.17
C LEU A 73 -9.33 1.37 -4.47
N ILE A 74 -8.02 1.60 -4.42
CA ILE A 74 -7.18 1.75 -5.61
C ILE A 74 -7.19 0.45 -6.43
N ILE A 75 -6.97 -0.70 -5.80
CA ILE A 75 -6.90 -1.98 -6.50
C ILE A 75 -8.27 -2.40 -7.03
N TRP A 76 -9.33 -2.19 -6.25
CA TRP A 76 -10.69 -2.43 -6.69
C TRP A 76 -11.04 -1.57 -7.91
N LEU A 77 -10.73 -0.26 -7.87
CA LEU A 77 -10.99 0.67 -8.96
C LEU A 77 -10.15 0.34 -10.20
N ALA A 78 -8.87 0.02 -10.03
CA ALA A 78 -7.99 -0.39 -11.12
C ALA A 78 -8.50 -1.67 -11.81
N SER A 79 -8.94 -2.65 -11.03
CA SER A 79 -9.54 -3.89 -11.55
C SER A 79 -10.89 -3.64 -12.23
N ALA A 80 -11.73 -2.76 -11.66
CA ALA A 80 -12.98 -2.36 -12.29
C ALA A 80 -12.74 -1.63 -13.62
N LEU A 81 -11.75 -0.74 -13.67
CA LEU A 81 -11.36 -0.06 -14.90
C LEU A 81 -10.81 -1.04 -15.94
N TYR A 82 -9.97 -2.01 -15.53
CA TYR A 82 -9.48 -3.07 -16.40
C TYR A 82 -10.61 -3.91 -17.01
N ASN A 83 -11.63 -4.24 -16.20
CA ASN A 83 -12.80 -4.99 -16.66
C ASN A 83 -13.76 -4.15 -17.52
N GLY A 84 -13.76 -2.83 -17.35
CA GLY A 84 -14.60 -1.88 -18.07
C GLY A 84 -13.94 -1.29 -19.32
N LEU A 85 -12.62 -1.39 -19.44
CA LEU A 85 -11.89 -1.13 -20.66
C LEU A 85 -12.44 -2.10 -21.72
N PRO A 86 -13.07 -1.60 -22.80
CA PRO A 86 -13.40 -2.48 -23.91
C PRO A 86 -12.07 -3.05 -24.37
N GLY A 87 -11.90 -4.36 -24.16
CA GLY A 87 -10.81 -5.10 -24.79
C GLY A 87 -10.78 -4.63 -26.23
N LYS A 88 -9.64 -4.04 -26.63
CA LYS A 88 -9.37 -3.72 -28.02
C LYS A 88 -9.88 -4.91 -28.82
N LYS A 89 -10.90 -4.68 -29.63
CA LYS A 89 -11.31 -5.57 -30.73
C LYS A 89 -10.17 -5.53 -31.76
N GLU A 90 -8.96 -5.91 -31.37
CA GLU A 90 -7.85 -6.20 -32.28
C GLU A 90 -7.93 -7.70 -32.51
N ALA A 91 -8.75 -8.12 -33.45
CA ALA A 91 -8.49 -8.15 -34.90
C ALA A 91 -8.06 -9.57 -35.28
N ARG A 92 -9.06 -10.30 -35.79
CA ARG A 92 -8.98 -11.47 -36.68
C ARG A 92 -8.32 -12.74 -36.12
#